data_AF-A0A2K0T1I0-F1
#
_entry.id   AF-A0A2K0T1I0-F1
#
_cell.length_a   1.000
_cell.length_b   1.000
_cell.length_c   1.000
_cell.angle_alpha   90.00
_cell.angle_beta   90.00
_cell.angle_gamma   90.00
#
_symmetry.space_group_name_H-M   'P 1'
#
loop_
_entity.id
_entity.type
_entity.pdbx_description
1 polymer ?
#
loop_
_entity_poly.entity_id
_entity_poly.type
_entity_poly.pdbx_seq_one_letter_code
_entity_poly.pdbx_strand_id
1 'polypeptide(L)'
;MAYPVIETNGGNLHRIRWNNDDRGVVPTDIDVDAWYQAARKWDEILKSKESEFWFQLEPGRVLIFDNWRVLHGRSAFEGLRRICGAYISRDDFISRWKMTNFPREDVIASNMQLR
;
A
#
# COMPACT_ATOMS: atom_id res chain seq x y z
N MET A 1 -0.40 16.76 10.58
CA MET A 1 0.50 15.80 11.24
C MET A 1 1.33 15.10 10.18
N ALA A 2 2.63 14.93 10.38
CA ALA A 2 3.47 14.15 9.49
C ALA A 2 3.35 12.64 9.84
N TYR A 3 3.35 11.79 8.82
CA TYR A 3 3.34 10.33 8.98
C TYR A 3 4.64 9.76 8.41
N PRO A 4 5.19 8.68 8.99
CA PRO A 4 6.38 8.04 8.46
C PRO A 4 6.09 7.37 7.11
N VAL A 5 7.10 7.33 6.24
CA VAL A 5 7.04 6.57 4.97
C VAL A 5 6.92 5.08 5.25
N ILE A 6 7.69 4.57 6.21
CA ILE A 6 7.69 3.18 6.65
C ILE A 6 7.15 3.15 8.07
N GLU A 7 5.90 2.70 8.22
CA GLU A 7 5.23 2.60 9.49
C GLU A 7 5.35 1.18 10.04
N THR A 8 5.81 1.06 11.29
CA THR A 8 6.02 -0.24 11.95
C THR A 8 5.17 -0.36 13.21
N ASN A 9 4.71 -1.57 13.52
CA ASN A 9 4.06 -1.91 14.78
C ASN A 9 4.81 -3.08 15.43
N GLY A 10 5.43 -2.85 16.60
CA GLY A 10 6.22 -3.87 17.31
C GLY A 10 7.39 -4.43 16.48
N GLY A 11 8.04 -3.59 15.68
CA GLY A 11 9.14 -3.99 14.78
C GLY A 11 8.69 -4.63 13.46
N ASN A 12 7.40 -4.91 13.29
CA ASN A 12 6.85 -5.45 12.04
C ASN A 12 6.38 -4.33 11.13
N LEU A 13 6.62 -4.46 9.82
CA LEU A 13 6.07 -3.54 8.82
C LEU A 13 4.54 -3.54 8.89
N HIS A 14 3.96 -2.36 9.11
CA HIS A 14 2.52 -2.17 9.18
C HIS A 14 1.96 -1.53 7.91
N ARG A 15 2.60 -0.46 7.40
CA ARG A 15 2.13 0.31 6.26
C ARG A 15 3.25 1.08 5.57
N ILE A 16 3.16 1.22 4.26
CA ILE A 16 4.01 2.09 3.44
C ILE A 16 3.20 3.29 2.95
N ARG A 17 3.79 4.49 3.04
CA ARG A 17 3.22 5.77 2.58
C ARG A 17 4.21 6.46 1.67
N TRP A 18 4.09 6.19 0.38
CA TRP A 18 4.99 6.75 -0.62
C TRP A 18 4.20 7.25 -1.83
N ASN A 19 3.98 8.56 -1.88
CA ASN A 19 3.49 9.29 -3.05
C ASN A 19 4.34 10.56 -3.16
N ASN A 20 5.06 10.75 -4.26
CA ASN A 20 5.91 11.91 -4.47
C ASN A 20 5.09 13.15 -4.86
N ASP A 21 3.98 12.96 -5.58
CA ASP A 21 3.18 14.06 -6.13
C ASP A 21 2.35 14.77 -5.05
N ASP A 22 1.92 14.02 -4.02
CA ASP A 22 1.17 14.55 -2.87
C ASP A 22 2.06 14.81 -1.65
N ARG A 23 3.39 14.82 -1.81
CA ARG A 23 4.30 14.98 -0.68
C ARG A 23 4.34 16.44 -0.22
N GLY A 24 4.00 16.66 1.06
CA GLY A 24 4.19 17.95 1.72
C GLY A 24 5.67 18.28 2.00
N VAL A 25 5.92 19.48 2.51
CA VAL A 25 7.28 19.94 2.84
C VAL A 25 7.91 19.04 3.92
N VAL A 26 9.15 18.60 3.68
CA VAL A 26 9.95 17.85 4.66
C VAL A 26 10.27 18.77 5.84
N PRO A 27 10.05 18.36 7.10
CA PRO A 27 10.38 19.17 8.26
C PRO A 27 11.86 19.61 8.27
N THR A 28 12.13 20.84 8.71
CA THR A 28 13.49 21.40 8.73
C THR A 28 14.24 21.17 10.03
N ASP A 29 13.58 20.59 11.03
CA ASP A 29 14.12 20.24 12.35
C ASP A 29 14.82 18.86 12.37
N ILE A 30 14.91 18.20 11.22
CA ILE A 30 15.62 16.94 11.02
C ILE A 30 16.84 17.12 10.11
N ASP A 31 17.72 16.12 10.06
CA ASP A 31 18.76 16.03 9.03
C ASP A 31 18.11 15.78 7.65
N VAL A 32 17.85 16.87 6.94
CA VAL A 32 17.20 16.88 5.64
C VAL A 32 18.03 16.12 4.61
N ASP A 33 19.36 16.24 4.65
CA ASP A 33 20.24 15.56 3.71
C ASP A 33 20.19 14.05 3.93
N ALA A 34 20.29 13.58 5.17
CA ALA A 34 20.14 12.17 5.50
C ALA A 34 18.77 11.63 5.08
N TRP A 35 17.70 12.41 5.27
CA TRP A 35 16.36 12.03 4.84
C TRP A 35 16.27 11.86 3.32
N TYR A 36 16.81 12.80 2.53
CA TYR A 36 16.80 12.69 1.06
C TYR A 36 17.73 11.57 0.56
N GLN A 37 18.83 11.27 1.25
CA GLN A 37 19.65 10.09 0.93
C GLN A 37 18.86 8.80 1.12
N ALA A 38 18.15 8.66 2.26
CA ALA A 38 17.30 7.50 2.51
C ALA A 38 16.13 7.40 1.50
N ALA A 39 15.49 8.54 1.18
CA ALA A 39 14.41 8.63 0.22
C ALA A 39 14.86 8.22 -1.21
N ARG A 40 16.05 8.67 -1.63
CA ARG A 40 16.66 8.24 -2.90
C ARG A 40 16.93 6.75 -2.90
N LYS A 41 17.52 6.22 -1.82
CA LYS A 41 17.81 4.78 -1.74
C LYS A 41 16.53 3.93 -1.79
N TRP A 42 15.48 4.40 -1.14
CA TRP A 42 14.17 3.77 -1.19
C TRP A 42 13.58 3.77 -2.61
N ASP A 43 13.62 4.90 -3.33
CA ASP A 43 13.18 4.99 -4.72
C ASP A 43 13.97 4.06 -5.67
N GLU A 44 15.29 3.95 -5.46
CA GLU A 44 16.13 2.99 -6.20
C GLU A 44 15.67 1.54 -5.99
N ILE A 45 15.35 1.16 -4.75
CA ILE A 45 14.85 -0.19 -4.44
C ILE A 45 13.52 -0.41 -5.15
N LEU A 46 12.59 0.53 -5.05
CA LEU A 46 11.27 0.42 -5.68
C LEU A 46 11.35 0.26 -7.21
N LYS A 47 12.29 0.93 -7.86
CA LYS A 47 12.51 0.90 -9.32
C LYS A 47 13.44 -0.24 -9.77
N SER A 48 13.91 -1.08 -8.86
CA SER A 48 14.70 -2.25 -9.24
C SER A 48 13.83 -3.25 -10.00
N LYS A 49 14.42 -3.95 -10.98
CA LYS A 49 13.69 -4.92 -11.81
C LYS A 49 13.12 -6.08 -10.99
N GLU A 50 13.77 -6.39 -9.88
CA GLU A 50 13.38 -7.43 -8.95
C GLU A 50 12.19 -7.01 -8.07
N SER A 51 11.94 -5.71 -7.91
CA SER A 51 10.84 -5.17 -7.11
C SER A 51 9.61 -4.81 -7.94
N GLU A 52 9.78 -4.59 -9.25
CA GLU A 52 8.69 -4.22 -10.15
C GLU A 52 8.04 -5.44 -10.81
N PHE A 53 6.71 -5.44 -10.83
CA PHE A 53 5.93 -6.39 -11.62
C PHE A 53 5.10 -5.63 -12.67
N TRP A 54 5.42 -5.86 -13.94
CA TRP A 54 4.77 -5.19 -15.06
C TRP A 54 3.72 -6.08 -15.69
N PHE A 55 2.51 -5.54 -15.82
CA PHE A 55 1.44 -6.19 -16.57
C PHE A 55 0.53 -5.14 -17.20
N GLN A 56 -0.12 -5.50 -18.30
CA GLN A 56 -1.06 -4.63 -18.98
C GLN A 56 -2.49 -4.92 -18.52
N LEU A 57 -3.23 -3.87 -18.19
CA LEU A 57 -4.68 -3.96 -17.96
C LEU A 57 -5.42 -3.94 -19.28
N GLU A 58 -6.33 -4.88 -19.45
CA GLU A 58 -7.25 -5.00 -20.58
C GLU A 58 -8.68 -4.64 -20.14
N PRO A 59 -9.54 -4.17 -21.06
CA PRO A 59 -10.94 -3.93 -20.76
C PRO A 59 -11.61 -5.16 -20.10
N GLY A 60 -12.32 -4.94 -19.00
CA GLY A 60 -12.96 -6.00 -18.20
C GLY A 60 -12.07 -6.66 -17.16
N ARG A 61 -10.75 -6.42 -17.16
CA ARG A 61 -9.84 -6.93 -16.13
C ARG A 61 -9.82 -6.02 -14.90
N VAL A 62 -10.02 -6.62 -13.72
CA VAL A 62 -9.96 -5.93 -12.43
C VAL A 62 -8.63 -6.22 -11.75
N LEU A 63 -8.01 -5.18 -11.19
CA LEU A 63 -6.85 -5.30 -10.32
C LEU A 63 -7.26 -4.93 -8.90
N ILE A 64 -6.96 -5.81 -7.94
CA ILE A 64 -7.14 -5.57 -6.51
C ILE A 64 -5.78 -5.80 -5.83
N PHE A 65 -5.37 -4.87 -4.98
CA PHE A 65 -4.13 -4.97 -4.20
C PHE A 65 -4.28 -4.25 -2.86
N ASP A 66 -3.43 -4.62 -1.90
CA ASP A 66 -3.37 -3.96 -0.59
C ASP A 66 -2.59 -2.64 -0.71
N ASN A 67 -3.29 -1.51 -0.73
CA ASN A 67 -2.69 -0.18 -0.84
C ASN A 67 -1.83 0.22 0.39
N TRP A 68 -1.86 -0.54 1.48
CA TRP A 68 -0.93 -0.33 2.61
C TRP A 68 0.45 -0.96 2.36
N ARG A 69 0.57 -1.82 1.35
CA ARG A 69 1.78 -2.61 1.08
C ARG A 69 2.29 -2.45 -0.34
N VAL A 70 1.42 -2.52 -1.33
CA VAL A 70 1.78 -2.51 -2.76
C VAL A 70 1.66 -1.09 -3.29
N LEU A 71 2.80 -0.54 -3.71
CA LEU A 71 2.84 0.68 -4.50
C LEU A 71 2.52 0.33 -5.96
N HIS A 72 1.92 1.28 -6.68
CA HIS A 72 1.54 1.07 -8.07
C HIS A 72 1.82 2.34 -8.88
N GLY A 73 2.09 2.13 -10.15
CA GLY A 73 2.36 3.20 -11.11
C GLY A 73 1.90 2.79 -12.50
N ARG A 74 2.24 3.62 -13.47
CA ARG A 74 2.00 3.33 -14.90
C ARG A 74 3.11 3.95 -15.72
N SER A 75 3.39 3.35 -16.88
CA SER A 75 4.17 4.03 -17.90
C SER A 75 3.36 5.19 -18.52
N ALA A 76 4.08 6.08 -19.19
CA ALA A 76 3.48 7.07 -20.09
C ALA A 76 2.74 6.35 -21.23
N PHE A 77 1.66 6.94 -21.72
CA PHE A 77 0.88 6.42 -22.85
C PHE A 77 0.27 7.57 -23.64
N GLU A 78 -0.09 7.29 -24.89
CA GLU A 78 -0.84 8.19 -25.78
C GLU A 78 -2.20 7.56 -26.15
N GLY A 79 -3.18 8.39 -26.48
CA GLY A 79 -4.53 7.96 -26.84
C GLY A 79 -5.54 7.95 -25.67
N LEU A 80 -6.65 7.24 -25.85
CA LEU A 80 -7.77 7.23 -24.90
C LEU A 80 -7.72 6.00 -23.99
N ARG A 81 -7.76 6.24 -22.67
CA ARG A 81 -7.83 5.20 -21.64
C ARG A 81 -8.80 5.63 -20.55
N ARG A 82 -9.71 4.73 -20.16
CA ARG A 82 -10.63 4.93 -19.02
C ARG A 82 -10.44 3.80 -18.01
N ILE A 83 -10.30 4.18 -16.74
CA ILE A 83 -10.25 3.26 -15.59
C ILE A 83 -11.27 3.77 -14.58
N CYS A 84 -11.94 2.85 -13.89
CA CYS A 84 -12.74 3.16 -12.71
C CYS A 84 -12.02 2.58 -11.49
N GLY A 85 -11.76 3.42 -10.50
CA GLY A 85 -11.17 3.01 -9.22
C GLY A 85 -12.18 3.13 -8.10
N ALA A 86 -12.05 2.27 -7.09
CA ALA A 86 -12.78 2.35 -5.84
C ALA A 86 -11.88 1.84 -4.70
N TYR A 87 -12.22 2.23 -3.48
CA TYR A 87 -11.53 1.77 -2.27
C TYR A 87 -12.50 0.98 -1.40
N ILE A 88 -11.99 -0.06 -0.75
CA ILE A 88 -12.69 -0.82 0.29
C ILE A 88 -11.82 -0.72 1.54
N SER A 89 -12.44 -0.55 2.70
CA SER A 89 -11.68 -0.55 3.95
C SER A 89 -11.02 -1.93 4.16
N ARG A 90 -9.82 -1.95 4.72
CA ARG A 90 -9.10 -3.20 4.99
C ARG A 90 -9.88 -4.07 5.98
N ASP A 91 -10.54 -3.45 6.96
CA ASP A 91 -11.32 -4.15 7.97
C ASP A 91 -12.56 -4.84 7.36
N ASP A 92 -13.25 -4.19 6.42
CA ASP A 92 -14.37 -4.80 5.69
C ASP A 92 -13.91 -6.00 4.86
N PHE A 93 -12.77 -5.87 4.17
CA PHE A 93 -12.18 -6.97 3.39
C PHE A 93 -11.84 -8.15 4.30
N ILE A 94 -11.15 -7.91 5.42
CA ILE A 94 -10.76 -8.96 6.38
C ILE A 94 -12.00 -9.59 7.03
N SER A 95 -13.01 -8.80 7.39
CA SER A 95 -14.27 -9.29 7.93
C SER A 95 -14.96 -10.24 6.96
N ARG A 96 -15.11 -9.84 5.69
CA ARG A 96 -15.71 -10.69 4.66
C ARG A 96 -14.88 -11.95 4.42
N TRP A 97 -13.55 -11.81 4.30
CA TRP A 97 -12.65 -12.93 4.10
C TRP A 97 -12.75 -13.96 5.25
N LYS A 98 -12.77 -13.51 6.51
CA LYS A 98 -12.95 -14.39 7.67
C LYS A 98 -14.27 -15.16 7.57
N MET A 99 -15.37 -14.44 7.31
CA MET A 99 -16.71 -15.04 7.22
C MET A 99 -16.89 -16.00 6.03
N THR A 100 -16.09 -15.90 4.97
CA THR A 100 -16.16 -16.81 3.82
C THR A 100 -15.20 -17.99 3.90
N ASN A 101 -14.15 -17.92 4.74
CA ASN A 101 -13.10 -18.94 4.80
C ASN A 101 -13.09 -19.74 6.11
N PHE A 102 -13.80 -19.29 7.15
CA PHE A 102 -13.86 -19.96 8.45
C PHE A 102 -15.30 -20.12 8.95
N PRO A 103 -15.59 -21.13 9.79
CA PRO A 103 -16.87 -21.26 10.48
C PRO A 103 -17.18 -20.02 11.32
N ARG A 104 -18.47 -19.67 11.41
CA ARG A 104 -18.92 -18.43 12.07
C ARG A 104 -18.53 -18.40 13.54
N GLU A 105 -18.66 -19.53 14.22
CA GLU A 105 -18.31 -19.74 15.62
C GLU A 105 -16.83 -19.45 15.90
N ASP A 106 -15.92 -19.88 15.01
CA ASP A 106 -14.49 -19.64 15.14
C ASP A 106 -14.15 -18.15 14.95
N VAL A 107 -14.82 -17.50 13.99
CA VAL A 107 -14.65 -16.06 13.76
C VAL A 107 -15.12 -15.26 14.98
N ILE A 108 -16.26 -15.62 15.56
CA ILE A 108 -16.79 -14.97 16.78
C ILE A 108 -15.82 -15.18 17.95
N ALA A 109 -15.37 -16.42 18.19
CA ALA A 109 -14.45 -16.74 19.27
C ALA A 109 -13.13 -15.94 19.16
N SER A 110 -12.56 -15.85 17.95
CA SER A 110 -11.35 -15.06 17.67
C SER A 110 -11.57 -13.57 17.91
N ASN A 111 -12.69 -13.00 17.48
CA ASN A 111 -12.96 -11.57 17.65
C ASN A 111 -13.25 -11.19 19.11
N MET A 112 -13.85 -12.10 19.88
CA MET A 112 -14.13 -11.89 21.31
C MET A 112 -12.92 -12.15 22.22
N GLN A 113 -11.74 -12.49 21.66
CA GLN A 113 -10.55 -12.85 22.44
C GLN A 113 -10.82 -13.96 23.48
N LEU A 114 -11.74 -14.88 23.16
CA LEU A 114 -12.10 -16.00 24.04
C LEU A 114 -11.07 -17.15 24.01
N ARG A 115 -9.88 -16.88 23.42
CA ARG A 115 -8.71 -17.75 23.37
C ARG A 115 -7.45 -16.92 23.52
#